data_AF-A0A656G5L2-F1
#
_entry.id   AF-A0A656G5L2-F1
#
_cell.length_a   1.000
_cell.length_b   1.000
_cell.length_c   1.000
_cell.angle_alpha   90.00
_cell.angle_beta   90.00
_cell.angle_gamma   90.00
#
_symmetry.space_group_name_H-M   'P 1'
#
loop_
_entity.id
_entity.type
_entity.pdbx_description
1 polymer ?
#
loop_
_entity_poly.entity_id
_entity_poly.type
_entity_poly.pdbx_seq_one_letter_code
_entity_poly.pdbx_strand_id
1 'polypeptide(L)'
;TLKIDQSFVQDATSDPNDAEIIRAIVAMAQSLNLNVIAEGVETPEQLAFLERVGCYNYQGYLFSEPLPGPQFENLLLKRQFQETVSLE
;
A
#
# COMPACT_ATOMS: atom_id res chain seq x y z
N THR A 1 11.36 1.90 8.05
CA THR A 1 9.97 1.65 7.63
C THR A 1 9.47 0.39 8.29
N LEU A 2 8.29 0.43 8.90
CA LEU A 2 7.58 -0.74 9.42
C LEU A 2 6.68 -1.30 8.31
N LYS A 3 6.68 -2.62 8.12
CA LYS A 3 5.84 -3.27 7.11
C LYS A 3 4.68 -3.99 7.81
N ILE A 4 3.49 -3.85 7.27
CA ILE A 4 2.31 -4.62 7.67
C ILE A 4 2.23 -5.80 6.71
N ASP A 5 2.42 -7.00 7.24
CA ASP A 5 2.45 -8.22 6.44
C ASP A 5 1.11 -8.46 5.73
N GLN A 6 1.19 -9.07 4.54
CA GLN A 6 0.03 -9.34 3.71
C GLN A 6 -1.04 -10.19 4.39
N SER A 7 -0.67 -11.07 5.32
CA SER A 7 -1.62 -11.90 6.04
C SER A 7 -2.66 -11.06 6.79
N PHE A 8 -2.25 -9.96 7.43
CA PHE A 8 -3.19 -9.03 8.09
C PHE A 8 -4.01 -8.24 7.07
N VAL A 9 -3.40 -7.82 5.96
CA VAL A 9 -4.07 -6.99 4.94
C VAL A 9 -5.15 -7.77 4.21
N GLN A 10 -4.90 -9.05 3.93
CA GLN A 10 -5.82 -9.95 3.24
C GLN A 10 -7.17 -10.04 3.97
N ASP A 11 -7.12 -10.19 5.29
CA ASP A 11 -8.30 -10.43 6.13
C ASP A 11 -8.85 -9.15 6.80
N ALA A 12 -8.20 -7.99 6.62
CA ALA A 12 -8.53 -6.72 7.28
C ALA A 12 -9.98 -6.23 7.10
N THR A 13 -10.67 -6.63 6.03
CA THR A 13 -12.05 -6.23 5.75
C THR A 13 -13.10 -7.20 6.30
N SER A 14 -12.67 -8.39 6.74
CA SER A 14 -13.55 -9.48 7.19
C SER A 14 -13.26 -9.96 8.61
N ASP A 15 -12.02 -9.83 9.10
CA ASP A 15 -11.62 -10.15 10.48
C ASP A 15 -11.38 -8.85 11.28
N PRO A 16 -12.23 -8.55 12.27
CA PRO A 16 -12.03 -7.39 13.16
C PRO A 16 -10.69 -7.41 13.90
N ASN A 17 -10.12 -8.57 14.21
CA ASN A 17 -8.85 -8.66 14.93
C ASN A 17 -7.70 -8.15 14.09
N ASP A 18 -7.60 -8.57 12.83
CA ASP A 18 -6.57 -8.09 11.91
C ASP A 18 -6.72 -6.59 11.64
N ALA A 19 -7.97 -6.13 11.54
CA ALA A 19 -8.26 -4.71 11.43
C ALA A 19 -7.75 -3.91 12.64
N GLU A 20 -7.89 -4.43 13.87
CA GLU A 20 -7.35 -3.80 15.09
C GLU A 20 -5.82 -3.88 15.16
N ILE A 21 -5.22 -4.99 14.74
CA ILE A 21 -3.76 -5.14 14.68
C ILE A 21 -3.17 -4.08 13.74
N ILE A 22 -3.75 -3.90 12.56
CA ILE A 22 -3.34 -2.85 11.61
C ILE A 22 -3.47 -1.46 12.25
N ARG A 23 -4.60 -1.16 12.91
CA ARG A 23 -4.79 0.12 13.62
C ARG A 23 -3.71 0.36 14.67
N ALA A 24 -3.40 -0.64 15.48
CA ALA A 24 -2.37 -0.55 16.51
C ALA A 24 -0.97 -0.33 15.90
N ILE A 25 -0.64 -1.05 14.82
CA ILE A 25 0.63 -0.90 14.11
C ILE A 25 0.77 0.52 13.55
N VAL A 26 -0.26 1.07 12.91
CA VAL A 26 -0.22 2.42 12.36
C VAL A 26 -0.07 3.47 13.46
N ALA A 27 -0.84 3.37 14.55
CA ALA A 27 -0.74 4.29 15.68
C ALA A 27 0.65 4.26 16.35
N MET A 28 1.22 3.06 16.50
CA MET A 28 2.58 2.87 17.00
C MET A 28 3.61 3.50 16.06
N ALA A 29 3.51 3.26 14.75
CA ALA A 29 4.42 3.83 13.76
C ALA A 29 4.39 5.37 13.79
N GLN A 30 3.20 5.98 13.87
CA GLN A 30 3.04 7.43 14.02
C GLN A 30 3.70 7.95 15.30
N SER A 31 3.48 7.29 16.44
CA SER A 31 4.06 7.67 17.73
C SER A 31 5.59 7.60 17.74
N LEU A 32 6.16 6.66 16.99
CA LEU A 32 7.61 6.47 16.86
C LEU A 32 8.22 7.23 15.68
N ASN A 33 7.44 8.03 14.96
CA ASN A 33 7.84 8.74 13.75
C ASN A 33 8.47 7.79 12.68
N LEU A 34 7.86 6.62 12.50
CA LEU A 34 8.25 5.63 11.52
C LEU A 34 7.32 5.67 10.30
N ASN A 35 7.90 5.56 9.11
CA ASN A 35 7.14 5.26 7.89
C ASN A 35 6.52 3.87 8.01
N VAL A 36 5.27 3.72 7.55
CA VAL A 36 4.57 2.44 7.45
C VAL A 36 4.25 2.12 5.99
N ILE A 37 4.36 0.86 5.59
CA ILE A 37 3.91 0.34 4.29
C ILE A 37 3.08 -0.93 4.47
N ALA A 38 1.92 -1.02 3.82
CA ALA A 38 1.10 -2.22 3.80
C ALA A 38 1.45 -3.12 2.62
N GLU A 39 1.59 -4.43 2.86
CA GLU A 39 1.88 -5.42 1.83
C GLU A 39 0.62 -6.19 1.42
N GLY A 40 0.55 -6.63 0.17
CA GLY A 40 -0.55 -7.48 -0.30
C GLY A 40 -1.88 -6.75 -0.50
N VAL A 41 -1.85 -5.47 -0.92
CA VAL A 41 -3.09 -4.75 -1.30
C VAL A 41 -3.56 -5.20 -2.68
N GLU A 42 -4.66 -5.96 -2.70
CA GLU A 42 -5.18 -6.60 -3.92
C GLU A 42 -6.57 -6.07 -4.31
N THR A 43 -7.30 -5.45 -3.38
CA THR A 43 -8.67 -4.96 -3.62
C THR A 43 -8.85 -3.48 -3.27
N PRO A 44 -9.75 -2.75 -3.96
CA PRO A 44 -10.10 -1.38 -3.60
C PRO A 44 -10.61 -1.24 -2.16
N GLU A 45 -11.28 -2.26 -1.62
CA GLU A 45 -11.81 -2.27 -0.26
C GLU A 45 -10.70 -2.29 0.79
N GLN A 46 -9.64 -3.08 0.56
CA GLN A 46 -8.44 -3.10 1.40
C GLN A 46 -7.72 -1.74 1.34
N LEU A 47 -7.57 -1.16 0.14
CA LEU A 47 -6.97 0.17 -0.02
C LEU A 47 -7.75 1.24 0.75
N ALA A 48 -9.07 1.29 0.55
CA ALA A 48 -9.94 2.25 1.25
C ALA A 48 -9.91 2.05 2.76
N PHE A 49 -9.75 0.82 3.24
CA PHE A 49 -9.53 0.56 4.66
C PHE A 49 -8.19 1.12 5.17
N LEU A 50 -7.09 0.87 4.46
CA LEU A 50 -5.75 1.34 4.81
C LEU A 50 -5.67 2.87 4.85
N GLU A 51 -6.28 3.55 3.88
CA GLU A 51 -6.37 5.02 3.85
C GLU A 51 -7.14 5.56 5.06
N ARG A 52 -8.28 4.94 5.42
CA ARG A 52 -9.06 5.35 6.60
C ARG A 52 -8.30 5.22 7.91
N VAL A 53 -7.40 4.24 8.03
CA VAL A 53 -6.56 4.08 9.24
C VAL A 53 -5.26 4.89 9.18
N GLY A 54 -5.02 5.65 8.10
CA GLY A 54 -3.87 6.54 7.94
C GLY A 54 -2.62 5.88 7.37
N CYS A 55 -2.75 4.75 6.68
CA CYS A 55 -1.67 4.08 5.96
C CYS A 55 -1.77 4.38 4.45
N TYR A 56 -0.87 5.25 3.95
CA TYR A 56 -0.90 5.71 2.55
C TYR A 56 0.21 5.13 1.67
N ASN A 57 1.16 4.38 2.24
CA ASN A 57 2.12 3.64 1.45
C ASN A 57 1.68 2.18 1.41
N TYR A 58 1.66 1.60 0.22
CA TYR A 58 1.24 0.23 0.02
C TYR A 58 1.96 -0.41 -1.17
N GLN A 59 2.05 -1.73 -1.15
CA GLN A 59 2.43 -2.57 -2.28
C GLN A 59 1.38 -3.66 -2.46
N GLY A 60 1.08 -4.04 -3.69
CA GLY A 60 0.20 -5.17 -3.96
C GLY A 60 -0.32 -5.18 -5.39
N TYR A 61 -0.96 -6.29 -5.75
CA TYR A 61 -1.36 -6.59 -7.12
C TYR A 61 -2.49 -5.70 -7.63
N LEU A 62 -3.17 -4.96 -6.75
CA LEU A 62 -4.11 -3.91 -7.16
C LEU A 62 -3.44 -2.87 -8.07
N PHE A 63 -2.15 -2.63 -7.88
CA PHE A 63 -1.38 -1.64 -8.65
C PHE A 63 -0.41 -2.26 -9.63
N SER A 64 0.36 -3.27 -9.19
CA SER A 64 1.31 -3.98 -10.03
C SER A 64 1.71 -5.30 -9.38
N GLU A 65 1.86 -6.32 -10.21
CA GLU A 65 2.64 -7.51 -9.86
C GLU A 65 4.14 -7.18 -9.77
N PRO A 66 4.98 -8.05 -9.17
CA PRO A 66 6.43 -7.94 -9.22
C PRO A 66 6.90 -8.05 -10.66
N LEU A 67 7.69 -7.08 -11.11
CA LEU A 67 8.15 -7.00 -12.49
C LEU A 67 9.64 -7.35 -12.60
N PRO A 68 10.06 -8.05 -13.67
CA PRO A 68 11.46 -8.11 -14.07
C PRO A 68 12.01 -6.69 -14.33
N GLY A 69 13.31 -6.49 -14.10
CA GLY A 69 13.98 -5.19 -14.25
C GLY A 69 13.59 -4.40 -15.52
N PRO A 70 13.64 -5.00 -16.72
CA PRO A 70 13.26 -4.30 -17.96
C PRO A 70 11.79 -3.86 -18.00
N GLN A 71 10.87 -4.62 -17.40
CA GLN A 71 9.46 -4.26 -17.34
C GLN A 71 9.22 -3.14 -16.32
N PHE A 72 9.94 -3.17 -15.19
CA PHE A 72 9.92 -2.09 -14.21
C PHE A 72 10.46 -0.77 -14.79
N GLU A 73 11.57 -0.81 -15.54
CA GLU A 73 12.09 0.37 -16.26
C GLU A 73 11.03 0.97 -17.20
N ASN A 74 10.35 0.13 -17.98
CA ASN A 74 9.27 0.57 -18.86
C ASN A 74 8.09 1.17 -18.09
N LEU A 75 7.74 0.62 -16.92
CA LEU A 75 6.69 1.17 -16.06
C LEU A 75 7.05 2.59 -15.58
N LEU A 76 8.29 2.80 -15.14
CA LEU A 76 8.78 4.10 -14.67
C LEU A 76 8.75 5.15 -15.80
N LEU A 77 9.21 4.77 -17.00
CA LEU A 77 9.20 5.68 -18.15
C LEU A 77 7.78 6.07 -18.54
N LYS A 78 6.83 5.11 -18.62
CA LYS A 78 5.43 5.41 -18.95
C LYS A 78 4.79 6.40 -17.98
N ARG A 79 5.09 6.29 -16.68
CA ARG A 79 4.54 7.18 -15.65
C ARG A 79 5.02 8.63 -15.78
N GLN A 80 6.30 8.85 -16.13
CA GLN A 80 6.84 10.19 -16.38
C GLN A 80 6.17 10.90 -17.58
N PHE A 81 5.78 10.14 -18.60
CA PHE A 81 5.06 10.72 -19.75
C PHE A 81 3.61 11.11 -19.43
N GLN A 82 2.92 10.41 -18.52
CA GLN A 82 1.55 10.76 -18.13
C GLN A 82 1.47 12.03 -17.26
N GLU A 83 2.48 12.29 -16.43
CA GLU A 83 2.55 13.53 -15.62
C GLU A 83 2.91 14.77 -16.48
N THR A 84 3.68 14.60 -17.55
CA THR A 84 4.11 15.72 -18.41
C THR A 84 2.99 16.21 -19.35
N VAL A 85 2.09 15.32 -19.79
CA VAL A 85 1.00 15.67 -20.73
C VAL A 85 -0.24 16.24 -20.01
N SER A 86 -0.30 16.16 -18.66
CA SER A 86 -1.42 16.67 -17.86
C SER A 86 -1.27 18.15 -17.44
N LEU A 87 -0.22 18.83 -17.93
CA LEU A 87 0.08 20.25 -17.65
C LEU A 87 -0.11 21.17 -18.87
N GLU A 88 -0.75 20.70 -19.94
CA GLU A 88 -1.22 21.52 -21.07
C GLU A 88 -2.74 21.68 -21.08
#